data_AF-A0A1G8EG71-F1
#
_entry.id   AF-A0A1G8EG71-F1
#
_cell.length_a   1.000
_cell.length_b   1.000
_cell.length_c   1.000
_cell.angle_alpha   90.00
_cell.angle_beta   90.00
_cell.angle_gamma   90.00
#
_symmetry.space_group_name_H-M   'P 1'
#
loop_
_entity.id
_entity.type
_entity.pdbx_description
1 polymer ?
#
loop_
_entity_poly.entity_id
_entity_poly.type
_entity_poly.pdbx_seq_one_letter_code
_entity_poly.pdbx_strand_id
1 'polypeptide(L)'
;MHKYMPAVGFTKLNKAALEELIKEITLRPDYQESAIDFEGNQFVELRYMVADNVGLVLRGIYNENDEFILDYYYPTYFGASVSINNDVEVIKQTDKDNYYVMCDEIRLGVNLIFQLQNMGEFLRKNGRATKIDKRDIKLAALSTEGKILLPVYDNEKSRIKEKMNNQKRINLVEQARDGNEEALESLTMDEIDLYQKISRRVTREDIFSVVTSFFMPYGIENDKYEILGDILDVKYVVNHLTMEELCMMIIESNDVILEVCINKNDLFGEPLVGRRFKGIIWLQGTVEF
;
A
#
# COMPACT_ATOMS: atom_id res chain seq x y z
N MET A 1 7.58 -5.81 9.21
CA MET A 1 8.63 -5.20 8.38
C MET A 1 9.59 -6.24 7.78
N HIS A 2 10.53 -6.85 8.54
CA HIS A 2 11.50 -7.81 7.97
C HIS A 2 10.91 -9.03 7.24
N LYS A 3 9.68 -9.44 7.57
CA LYS A 3 8.96 -10.51 6.85
C LYS A 3 8.84 -10.24 5.34
N TYR A 4 8.85 -8.98 4.91
CA TYR A 4 8.70 -8.58 3.50
C TYR A 4 10.03 -8.43 2.74
N MET A 5 11.17 -8.75 3.35
CA MET A 5 12.48 -8.77 2.65
C MET A 5 12.50 -9.67 1.41
N PRO A 6 11.84 -10.86 1.40
CA PRO A 6 11.63 -11.66 0.20
C PRO A 6 11.02 -10.90 -0.98
N ALA A 7 10.06 -10.00 -0.71
CA ALA A 7 9.30 -9.28 -1.74
C ALA A 7 10.16 -8.35 -2.60
N VAL A 8 11.30 -7.91 -2.07
CA VAL A 8 12.29 -7.08 -2.76
C VAL A 8 13.51 -7.87 -3.21
N GLY A 9 13.44 -9.21 -3.16
CA GLY A 9 14.49 -10.09 -3.65
C GLY A 9 15.62 -10.33 -2.66
N PHE A 10 15.37 -10.30 -1.36
CA PHE A 10 16.36 -10.68 -0.34
C PHE A 10 16.06 -12.05 0.29
N THR A 11 15.59 -13.04 -0.49
CA THR A 11 15.23 -14.35 0.07
C THR A 11 16.44 -15.11 0.59
N LYS A 12 17.59 -14.97 -0.07
CA LYS A 12 18.84 -15.68 0.24
C LYS A 12 19.83 -14.86 1.08
N LEU A 13 19.45 -13.65 1.50
CA LEU A 13 20.35 -12.76 2.22
C LEU A 13 20.58 -13.29 3.64
N ASN A 14 21.81 -13.71 3.93
CA ASN A 14 22.19 -14.15 5.26
C ASN A 14 22.46 -12.94 6.18
N LYS A 15 22.52 -13.18 7.50
CA LYS A 15 22.70 -12.11 8.49
C LYS A 15 24.02 -11.32 8.28
N ALA A 16 25.11 -12.01 7.93
CA ALA A 16 26.41 -11.36 7.71
C ALA A 16 26.41 -10.43 6.49
N ALA A 17 25.83 -10.90 5.38
CA ALA A 17 25.66 -10.12 4.15
C ALA A 17 24.72 -8.93 4.35
N LEU A 18 23.70 -9.07 5.21
CA LEU A 18 22.84 -7.97 5.58
C LEU A 18 23.57 -6.92 6.42
N GLU A 19 24.40 -7.34 7.38
CA GLU A 19 25.24 -6.40 8.15
C GLU A 19 26.27 -5.68 7.26
N GLU A 20 26.82 -6.37 6.27
CA GLU A 20 27.70 -5.77 5.25
C GLU A 20 26.95 -4.77 4.37
N LEU A 21 25.77 -5.14 3.88
CA LEU A 21 24.90 -4.25 3.10
C LEU A 21 24.52 -3.01 3.91
N ILE A 22 24.13 -3.16 5.18
CA ILE A 22 23.83 -2.02 6.05
C ILE A 22 25.02 -1.06 6.14
N LYS A 23 26.24 -1.58 6.33
CA LYS A 23 27.46 -0.76 6.36
C LYS A 23 27.71 -0.07 5.03
N GLU A 24 27.51 -0.76 3.92
CA GLU A 24 27.64 -0.20 2.57
C GLU A 24 26.66 0.96 2.36
N ILE A 25 25.39 0.78 2.75
CA ILE A 25 24.36 1.81 2.65
C ILE A 25 24.70 3.03 3.52
N THR A 26 25.22 2.81 4.73
CA THR A 26 25.68 3.90 5.59
C THR A 26 26.83 4.70 4.98
N LEU A 27 27.71 4.05 4.21
CA LEU A 27 28.85 4.70 3.57
C LEU A 27 28.48 5.38 2.24
N ARG A 28 27.57 4.77 1.46
CA ARG A 28 27.20 5.19 0.10
C ARG A 28 25.70 4.98 -0.14
N PRO A 29 24.85 5.80 0.47
CA PRO A 29 23.41 5.76 0.19
C PRO A 29 23.12 6.38 -1.18
N ASP A 30 22.08 5.88 -1.85
CA ASP A 30 21.57 6.51 -3.08
C ASP A 30 20.83 7.82 -2.77
N TYR A 31 20.25 7.88 -1.58
CA TYR A 31 19.52 9.03 -1.06
C TYR A 31 19.72 9.14 0.44
N GLN A 32 19.97 10.36 0.90
CA GLN A 32 20.09 10.69 2.31
C GLN A 32 19.22 11.91 2.62
N GLU A 33 18.46 11.80 3.69
CA GLU A 33 17.61 12.86 4.20
C GLU A 33 17.76 12.99 5.71
N SER A 34 17.81 14.22 6.20
CA SER A 34 17.83 14.51 7.64
C SER A 34 16.71 15.45 8.03
N ALA A 35 16.17 15.26 9.23
CA ALA A 35 15.18 16.12 9.86
C ALA A 35 15.41 16.19 11.37
N ILE A 36 14.82 17.18 12.03
CA ILE A 36 14.78 17.23 13.50
C ILE A 36 13.45 16.62 13.90
N ASP A 37 13.47 15.59 14.75
CA ASP A 37 12.25 14.99 15.27
C ASP A 37 11.59 15.89 16.34
N PHE A 38 10.42 15.48 16.86
CA PHE A 38 9.73 16.26 17.89
C PHE A 38 10.45 16.28 19.25
N GLU A 39 11.40 15.36 19.48
CA GLU A 39 12.20 15.23 20.70
C GLU A 39 13.52 16.02 20.60
N GLY A 40 13.82 16.57 19.41
CA GLY A 40 15.03 17.36 19.14
C GLY A 40 16.21 16.53 18.62
N ASN A 41 16.03 15.22 18.37
CA ASN A 41 17.06 14.38 17.81
C ASN A 41 17.18 14.60 16.30
N GLN A 42 18.40 14.42 15.78
CA GLN A 42 18.66 14.46 14.34
C GLN A 42 18.28 13.12 13.71
N PHE A 43 17.04 13.03 13.24
CA PHE A 43 16.55 11.91 12.44
C PHE A 43 17.23 11.87 11.08
N VAL A 44 17.60 10.67 10.66
CA VAL A 44 18.27 10.41 9.37
C VAL A 44 17.62 9.22 8.70
N GLU A 45 17.34 9.38 7.41
CA GLU A 45 16.88 8.33 6.53
C GLU A 45 17.87 8.13 5.39
N LEU A 46 18.33 6.90 5.24
CA LEU A 46 19.19 6.46 4.15
C LEU A 46 18.42 5.47 3.29
N ARG A 47 18.42 5.67 1.98
CA ARG A 47 17.78 4.75 1.03
C ARG A 47 18.81 4.17 0.08
N TYR A 48 18.61 2.91 -0.24
CA TYR A 48 19.40 2.19 -1.22
C TYR A 48 18.48 1.36 -2.10
N MET A 49 18.56 1.58 -3.41
CA MET A 49 17.66 0.99 -4.38
C MET A 49 18.34 -0.21 -5.04
N VAL A 50 17.70 -1.36 -4.98
CA VAL A 50 18.19 -2.60 -5.63
C VAL A 50 17.62 -2.80 -7.03
N ALA A 51 16.61 -2.01 -7.36
CA ALA A 51 15.97 -1.92 -8.66
C ALA A 51 15.20 -0.59 -8.74
N ASP A 52 14.62 -0.29 -9.89
CA ASP A 52 13.75 0.89 -10.06
C ASP A 52 12.67 0.94 -8.97
N ASN A 53 12.69 1.98 -8.14
CA ASN A 53 11.73 2.24 -7.06
C ASN A 53 11.62 1.17 -5.95
N VAL A 54 12.41 0.09 -6.00
CA VAL A 54 12.42 -0.97 -4.98
C VAL A 54 13.76 -1.02 -4.26
N GLY A 55 13.76 -1.08 -2.94
CA GLY A 55 14.99 -0.92 -2.16
C GLY A 55 14.88 -1.26 -0.69
N LEU A 56 15.88 -0.79 0.04
CA LEU A 56 15.98 -0.84 1.48
C LEU A 56 16.10 0.57 2.05
N VAL A 57 15.38 0.83 3.12
CA VAL A 57 15.45 2.08 3.88
C VAL A 57 16.03 1.78 5.25
N LEU A 58 17.03 2.55 5.65
CA LEU A 58 17.61 2.56 6.99
C LEU A 58 17.21 3.87 7.66
N ARG A 59 16.72 3.77 8.89
CA ARG A 59 16.38 4.92 9.72
C ARG A 59 17.15 4.87 11.02
N GLY A 60 17.58 6.03 11.47
CA GLY A 60 18.42 6.15 12.65
C GLY A 60 18.63 7.60 13.05
N ILE A 61 19.57 7.80 13.97
CA ILE A 61 19.96 9.10 14.48
C ILE A 61 21.47 9.29 14.38
N TYR A 62 21.92 10.54 14.23
CA TYR A 62 23.33 10.86 14.50
C TYR A 62 23.55 11.08 15.98
N ASN A 63 24.59 10.46 16.54
CA ASN A 63 25.02 10.74 17.91
C ASN A 63 25.88 12.01 17.98
N GLU A 64 26.30 12.40 19.19
CA GLU A 64 27.14 13.57 19.43
C GLU A 64 28.52 13.50 18.73
N ASN A 65 28.94 12.32 18.26
CA ASN A 65 30.20 12.09 17.55
C ASN A 65 30.02 12.04 16.01
N ASP A 66 28.86 12.46 15.49
CA ASP A 66 28.48 12.37 14.07
C ASP A 66 28.49 10.93 13.50
N GLU A 67 28.32 9.92 14.36
CA GLU A 67 28.18 8.52 13.93
C GLU A 67 26.70 8.16 13.77
N PHE A 68 26.36 7.53 12.64
CA PHE A 68 25.01 7.06 12.37
C PHE A 68 24.69 5.82 13.22
N ILE A 69 23.71 5.95 14.12
CA ILE A 69 23.16 4.85 14.90
C ILE A 69 21.88 4.39 14.22
N LEU A 70 21.92 3.17 13.67
CA LEU A 70 20.76 2.52 13.07
C LEU A 70 19.73 2.16 14.15
N ASP A 71 18.49 2.60 13.97
CA ASP A 71 17.35 2.21 14.80
C ASP A 71 16.63 1.00 14.17
N TYR A 72 16.19 1.14 12.91
CA TYR A 72 15.60 0.05 12.16
C TYR A 72 15.80 0.19 10.65
N TYR A 73 15.56 -0.92 9.94
CA TYR A 73 15.57 -0.96 8.49
C TYR A 73 14.37 -1.75 7.98
N TYR A 74 13.91 -1.44 6.77
CA TYR A 74 12.78 -2.12 6.16
C TYR A 74 12.85 -2.08 4.63
N PRO A 75 12.29 -3.11 3.95
CA PRO A 75 12.18 -3.11 2.50
C PRO A 75 11.11 -2.11 2.07
N THR A 76 11.33 -1.45 0.93
CA THR A 76 10.43 -0.42 0.42
C THR A 76 10.16 -0.60 -1.05
N TYR A 77 8.97 -0.19 -1.46
CA TYR A 77 8.62 0.07 -2.84
C TYR A 77 7.98 1.46 -2.94
N PHE A 78 8.50 2.34 -3.78
CA PHE A 78 7.96 3.69 -3.97
C PHE A 78 7.04 3.73 -5.19
N GLY A 79 5.75 3.96 -4.95
CA GLY A 79 4.75 4.07 -6.01
C GLY A 79 4.92 5.37 -6.80
N ALA A 80 4.66 5.34 -8.10
CA ALA A 80 4.67 6.52 -8.97
C ALA A 80 3.29 7.14 -9.12
N SER A 81 2.24 6.31 -9.09
CA SER A 81 0.86 6.67 -9.37
C SER A 81 0.18 7.33 -8.17
N VAL A 82 -0.59 8.40 -8.42
CA VAL A 82 -1.47 8.98 -7.41
C VAL A 82 -2.66 8.05 -7.21
N SER A 83 -2.81 7.56 -5.98
CA SER A 83 -3.83 6.60 -5.58
C SER A 83 -5.08 7.30 -5.06
N ILE A 84 -4.88 8.29 -4.20
CA ILE A 84 -5.92 8.96 -3.42
C ILE A 84 -5.57 10.45 -3.31
N ASN A 85 -6.58 11.30 -3.35
CA ASN A 85 -6.48 12.69 -2.92
C ASN A 85 -7.48 12.88 -1.78
N ASN A 86 -6.98 13.03 -0.55
CA ASN A 86 -7.84 13.11 0.63
C ASN A 86 -7.14 13.78 1.82
N ASP A 87 -7.90 14.05 2.87
CA ASP A 87 -7.38 14.50 4.15
C ASP A 87 -6.62 13.36 4.83
N VAL A 88 -5.47 13.70 5.42
CA VAL A 88 -4.57 12.73 6.04
C VAL A 88 -4.32 13.09 7.50
N GLU A 89 -4.26 12.06 8.34
CA GLU A 89 -3.83 12.17 9.73
C GLU A 89 -2.57 11.31 9.95
N VAL A 90 -1.47 11.97 10.32
CA VAL A 90 -0.19 11.33 10.58
C VAL A 90 -0.04 11.05 12.08
N ILE A 91 0.17 9.78 12.44
CA ILE A 91 0.20 9.29 13.82
C ILE A 91 1.54 8.61 14.11
N LYS A 92 2.21 9.01 15.19
CA LYS A 92 3.41 8.32 15.70
C LYS A 92 3.00 6.98 16.34
N GLN A 93 3.69 5.90 15.97
CA GLN A 93 3.51 4.60 16.60
C GLN A 93 4.09 4.64 18.04
N THR A 94 3.35 4.15 19.03
CA THR A 94 3.72 4.28 20.46
C THR A 94 5.08 3.65 20.80
N ASP A 95 5.45 2.56 20.11
CA ASP A 95 6.61 1.73 20.46
C ASP A 95 7.79 1.86 19.48
N LYS A 96 7.68 2.69 18.43
CA LYS A 96 8.72 2.87 17.39
C LYS A 96 8.68 4.28 16.85
N ASP A 97 9.82 4.81 16.40
CA ASP A 97 9.88 6.04 15.59
C ASP A 97 9.41 5.79 14.14
N ASN A 98 8.26 5.16 14.00
CA ASN A 98 7.52 4.97 12.78
C ASN A 98 6.24 5.82 12.81
N TYR A 99 5.87 6.34 11.65
CA TYR A 99 4.64 7.11 11.48
C TYR A 99 3.71 6.36 10.54
N TYR A 100 2.45 6.28 10.95
CA TYR A 100 1.35 5.83 10.12
C TYR A 100 0.60 7.03 9.57
N VAL A 101 0.04 6.86 8.39
CA VAL A 101 -0.94 7.77 7.83
C VAL A 101 -2.29 7.08 7.89
N MET A 102 -3.26 7.77 8.45
CA MET A 102 -4.66 7.41 8.39
C MET A 102 -5.37 8.29 7.36
N CYS A 103 -6.17 7.67 6.51
CA CYS A 103 -6.95 8.32 5.46
C CYS A 103 -8.32 7.63 5.37
N ASP A 104 -9.39 8.41 5.49
CA ASP A 104 -10.75 7.90 5.40
C ASP A 104 -11.20 7.82 3.93
N GLU A 105 -10.89 6.71 3.27
CA GLU A 105 -11.25 6.47 1.87
C GLU A 105 -12.62 5.77 1.75
N ILE A 106 -13.65 6.54 1.36
CA ILE A 106 -15.03 6.05 1.24
C ILE A 106 -15.13 4.91 0.22
N ARG A 107 -14.33 4.95 -0.87
CA ARG A 107 -14.33 3.91 -1.91
C ARG A 107 -13.98 2.52 -1.38
N LEU A 108 -13.09 2.45 -0.38
CA LEU A 108 -12.66 1.19 0.20
C LEU A 108 -13.61 0.70 1.30
N GLY A 109 -14.47 1.56 1.85
CA GLY A 109 -15.34 1.23 2.97
C GLY A 109 -14.60 0.93 4.28
N VAL A 110 -13.31 1.26 4.35
CA VAL A 110 -12.43 1.06 5.50
C VAL A 110 -11.53 2.27 5.70
N ASN A 111 -11.14 2.54 6.95
CA ASN A 111 -10.11 3.54 7.23
C ASN A 111 -8.76 2.98 6.80
N LEU A 112 -8.15 3.64 5.82
CA LEU A 112 -6.89 3.22 5.25
C LEU A 112 -5.76 3.67 6.18
N ILE A 113 -4.92 2.72 6.59
CA ILE A 113 -3.76 2.95 7.44
C ILE A 113 -2.55 2.39 6.71
N PHE A 114 -1.52 3.20 6.51
CA PHE A 114 -0.30 2.76 5.82
C PHE A 114 0.94 3.38 6.45
N GLN A 115 2.09 2.70 6.28
CA GLN A 115 3.36 3.22 6.78
C GLN A 115 3.81 4.43 5.93
N LEU A 116 4.13 5.55 6.58
CA LEU A 116 4.64 6.75 5.91
C LEU A 116 6.10 6.54 5.47
N GLN A 117 6.35 6.67 4.17
CA GLN A 117 7.68 6.52 3.59
C GLN A 117 8.51 7.81 3.63
N ASN A 118 7.93 8.97 3.33
CA ASN A 118 8.63 10.27 3.31
C ASN A 118 8.52 11.02 4.65
N MET A 119 8.93 10.36 5.73
CA MET A 119 8.89 10.91 7.09
C MET A 119 9.78 12.16 7.27
N GLY A 120 10.95 12.21 6.64
CA GLY A 120 11.85 13.35 6.75
C GLY A 120 11.21 14.64 6.22
N GLU A 121 10.46 14.55 5.12
CA GLU A 121 9.68 15.65 4.56
C GLU A 121 8.57 16.11 5.52
N PHE A 122 7.82 15.16 6.10
CA PHE A 122 6.78 15.46 7.08
C PHE A 122 7.33 16.23 8.28
N LEU A 123 8.43 15.75 8.87
CA LEU A 123 9.06 16.38 10.04
C LEU A 123 9.52 17.82 9.75
N ARG A 124 10.10 18.07 8.56
CA ARG A 124 10.56 19.42 8.20
C ARG A 124 9.43 20.40 7.96
N LYS A 125 8.36 19.98 7.27
CA LYS A 125 7.30 20.88 6.80
C LYS A 125 6.20 21.09 7.83
N ASN A 126 5.82 20.07 8.59
CA ASN A 126 4.58 20.11 9.35
C ASN A 126 4.75 20.43 10.82
N GLY A 127 5.98 20.49 11.36
CA GLY A 127 6.33 21.13 12.64
C GLY A 127 5.74 20.47 13.90
N ARG A 128 4.41 20.27 13.94
CA ARG A 128 3.53 19.49 14.87
C ARG A 128 2.13 19.15 14.31
N ALA A 129 1.75 19.64 13.13
CA ALA A 129 0.42 19.41 12.56
C ALA A 129 0.29 17.95 12.12
N THR A 130 -0.59 17.19 12.78
CA THR A 130 -0.87 15.80 12.46
C THR A 130 -1.95 15.66 11.40
N LYS A 131 -2.88 16.61 11.32
CA LYS A 131 -3.95 16.64 10.31
C LYS A 131 -3.62 17.63 9.21
N ILE A 132 -3.70 17.14 7.98
CA ILE A 132 -3.31 17.90 6.80
C ILE A 132 -4.39 17.67 5.74
N ASP A 133 -4.98 18.77 5.28
CA ASP A 133 -6.10 18.70 4.36
C ASP A 133 -5.62 18.46 2.93
N LYS A 134 -6.36 17.62 2.20
CA LYS A 134 -6.26 17.36 0.75
C LYS A 134 -4.85 17.18 0.23
N ARG A 135 -4.27 16.01 0.45
CA ARG A 135 -2.97 15.62 -0.12
C ARG A 135 -3.08 14.51 -1.14
N ASP A 136 -2.22 14.57 -2.14
CA ASP A 136 -1.99 13.48 -3.06
C ASP A 136 -1.19 12.39 -2.33
N ILE A 137 -1.73 11.18 -2.36
CA ILE A 137 -1.18 9.99 -1.72
C ILE A 137 -0.83 8.99 -2.82
N LYS A 138 0.39 8.48 -2.78
CA LYS A 138 0.85 7.39 -3.65
C LYS A 138 1.01 6.14 -2.81
N LEU A 139 0.20 5.13 -3.08
CA LEU A 139 0.20 3.87 -2.37
C LEU A 139 1.06 2.84 -3.09
N ALA A 140 1.92 2.20 -2.31
CA ALA A 140 2.73 1.09 -2.75
C ALA A 140 2.65 -0.03 -1.72
N ALA A 141 2.79 -1.27 -2.17
CA ALA A 141 2.68 -2.41 -1.28
C ALA A 141 3.70 -3.49 -1.60
N LEU A 142 4.12 -4.18 -0.55
CA LEU A 142 4.95 -5.37 -0.65
C LEU A 142 4.11 -6.59 -0.34
N SER A 143 4.26 -7.64 -1.13
CA SER A 143 3.60 -8.92 -0.90
C SER A 143 4.61 -10.06 -0.88
N THR A 144 4.39 -11.04 0.00
CA THR A 144 5.18 -12.28 0.08
C THR A 144 4.41 -13.49 -0.40
N GLU A 145 3.15 -13.32 -0.78
CA GLU A 145 2.31 -14.39 -1.31
C GLU A 145 1.20 -13.80 -2.16
N GLY A 146 1.12 -14.24 -3.42
CA GLY A 146 0.13 -13.74 -4.37
C GLY A 146 -0.35 -14.85 -5.30
N LYS A 147 -1.59 -14.71 -5.76
CA LYS A 147 -2.19 -15.60 -6.76
C LYS A 147 -2.79 -14.77 -7.87
N ILE A 148 -2.56 -15.19 -9.10
CA ILE A 148 -3.20 -14.61 -10.27
C ILE A 148 -4.46 -15.40 -10.60
N LEU A 149 -5.59 -14.69 -10.62
CA LEU A 149 -6.89 -15.23 -10.99
C LEU A 149 -7.24 -14.81 -12.41
N LEU A 150 -8.07 -15.62 -13.06
CA LEU A 150 -8.61 -15.30 -14.36
C LEU A 150 -9.52 -14.06 -14.28
N PRO A 151 -9.64 -13.28 -15.37
CA PRO A 151 -10.65 -12.24 -15.48
C PRO A 151 -12.04 -12.82 -15.19
N VAL A 152 -12.90 -12.02 -14.57
CA VAL A 152 -14.33 -12.29 -14.64
C VAL A 152 -14.78 -11.92 -16.06
N TYR A 153 -15.50 -12.81 -16.74
CA TYR A 153 -16.11 -12.49 -18.03
C TYR A 153 -17.10 -11.35 -17.83
N ASP A 154 -16.67 -10.13 -18.12
CA ASP A 154 -17.53 -8.97 -18.07
C ASP A 154 -17.42 -8.18 -19.37
N ASN A 155 -18.57 -7.92 -19.98
CA ASN A 155 -18.64 -7.03 -21.14
C ASN A 155 -18.24 -5.61 -20.68
N GLU A 156 -17.57 -4.83 -21.53
CA GLU A 156 -17.19 -3.44 -21.21
C GLU A 156 -18.37 -2.61 -20.67
N LYS A 157 -19.58 -2.85 -21.19
CA LYS A 157 -20.82 -2.22 -20.71
C LYS A 157 -21.14 -2.53 -19.25
N SER A 158 -20.85 -3.73 -18.77
CA SER A 158 -21.03 -4.12 -17.37
C SER A 158 -20.05 -3.36 -16.47
N ARG A 159 -18.76 -3.29 -16.85
CA ARG A 159 -17.74 -2.56 -16.09
C ARG A 159 -18.07 -1.07 -15.96
N ILE A 160 -18.51 -0.43 -17.05
CA ILE A 160 -18.94 0.98 -17.03
C ILE A 160 -20.13 1.15 -16.07
N LYS A 161 -21.09 0.23 -16.11
CA LYS A 161 -22.27 0.26 -15.23
C LYS A 161 -21.89 0.09 -13.75
N GLU A 162 -20.92 -0.78 -13.44
CA GLU A 162 -20.39 -0.95 -12.08
C GLU A 162 -19.71 0.33 -11.59
N LYS A 163 -18.83 0.95 -12.37
CA LYS A 163 -18.21 2.24 -12.01
C LYS A 163 -19.24 3.33 -11.75
N MET A 164 -20.27 3.44 -12.59
CA MET A 164 -21.36 4.40 -12.38
C MET A 164 -22.16 4.11 -11.10
N ASN A 165 -22.39 2.83 -10.77
CA ASN A 165 -23.08 2.45 -9.54
C ASN A 165 -22.24 2.73 -8.30
N ASN A 166 -20.92 2.48 -8.34
CA ASN A 166 -20.01 2.84 -7.25
C ASN A 166 -20.03 4.36 -6.99
N GLN A 167 -19.96 5.17 -8.04
CA GLN A 167 -20.03 6.63 -7.88
C GLN A 167 -21.35 7.09 -7.25
N LYS A 168 -22.48 6.50 -7.67
CA LYS A 168 -23.78 6.79 -7.05
C LYS A 168 -23.80 6.41 -5.57
N ARG A 169 -23.25 5.24 -5.23
CA ARG A 169 -23.16 4.78 -3.85
C ARG A 169 -22.32 5.72 -2.99
N ILE A 170 -21.17 6.18 -3.49
CA ILE A 170 -20.32 7.15 -2.78
C ILE A 170 -21.10 8.43 -2.49
N ASN A 171 -21.78 8.99 -3.49
CA ASN A 171 -22.57 10.21 -3.32
C ASN A 171 -23.69 10.03 -2.28
N LEU A 172 -24.35 8.86 -2.24
CA LEU A 172 -25.37 8.55 -1.24
C LEU A 172 -24.77 8.43 0.17
N VAL A 173 -23.57 7.85 0.30
CA VAL A 173 -22.86 7.73 1.59
C VAL A 173 -22.47 9.11 2.11
N GLU A 174 -21.99 10.00 1.25
CA GLU A 174 -21.70 11.39 1.62
C GLU A 174 -22.96 12.12 2.12
N GLN A 175 -24.06 12.03 1.37
CA GLN A 175 -25.33 12.63 1.79
C GLN A 175 -25.88 12.04 3.11
N ALA A 176 -25.71 10.73 3.31
CA ALA A 176 -26.12 10.08 4.54
C ALA A 176 -25.26 10.53 5.74
N ARG A 177 -23.95 10.79 5.54
CA ARG A 177 -23.08 11.38 6.58
C ARG A 177 -23.54 12.78 6.97
N ASP A 178 -24.09 13.55 6.04
CA ASP A 178 -24.67 14.87 6.28
C ASP A 178 -26.07 14.82 6.92
N GLY A 179 -26.60 13.63 7.21
CA GLY A 179 -27.88 13.44 7.90
C GLY A 179 -29.10 13.31 6.99
N ASN A 180 -28.92 13.01 5.70
CA ASN A 180 -30.03 12.77 4.79
C ASN A 180 -30.66 11.37 4.99
N GLU A 181 -31.85 11.32 5.59
CA GLU A 181 -32.59 10.07 5.84
C GLU A 181 -33.00 9.36 4.53
N GLU A 182 -33.34 10.08 3.46
CA GLU A 182 -33.71 9.46 2.17
C GLU A 182 -32.51 8.71 1.54
N ALA A 183 -31.30 9.26 1.71
CA ALA A 183 -30.08 8.60 1.25
C ALA A 183 -29.80 7.31 2.05
N LEU A 184 -30.08 7.31 3.36
CA LEU A 184 -29.94 6.12 4.22
C LEU A 184 -30.94 5.03 3.84
N GLU A 185 -32.19 5.38 3.57
CA GLU A 185 -33.21 4.44 3.09
C GLU A 185 -32.81 3.82 1.74
N SER A 186 -32.33 4.65 0.80
CA SER A 186 -31.86 4.16 -0.50
C SER A 186 -30.68 3.19 -0.36
N LEU A 187 -29.69 3.51 0.48
CA LEU A 187 -28.56 2.62 0.75
C LEU A 187 -29.03 1.29 1.34
N THR A 188 -29.99 1.32 2.26
CA THR A 188 -30.53 0.11 2.90
C THR A 188 -31.25 -0.79 1.89
N MET A 189 -32.05 -0.20 1.00
CA MET A 189 -32.73 -0.94 -0.06
C MET A 189 -31.72 -1.57 -1.05
N ASP A 190 -30.70 -0.81 -1.46
CA ASP A 190 -29.65 -1.29 -2.35
C ASP A 190 -28.85 -2.45 -1.73
N GLU A 191 -28.58 -2.41 -0.43
CA GLU A 191 -27.89 -3.48 0.28
C GLU A 191 -28.70 -4.78 0.34
N ILE A 192 -30.01 -4.68 0.59
CA ILE A 192 -30.92 -5.85 0.56
C ILE A 192 -30.91 -6.49 -0.82
N ASP A 193 -31.03 -5.68 -1.88
CA ASP A 193 -31.02 -6.14 -3.26
C ASP A 193 -29.68 -6.79 -3.66
N LEU A 194 -28.56 -6.19 -3.22
CA LEU A 194 -27.23 -6.71 -3.46
C LEU A 194 -27.03 -8.05 -2.75
N TYR A 195 -27.40 -8.15 -1.47
CA TYR A 195 -27.30 -9.39 -0.71
C TYR A 195 -28.10 -10.52 -1.35
N GLN A 196 -29.33 -10.25 -1.81
CA GLN A 196 -30.14 -11.24 -2.50
C GLN A 196 -29.51 -11.70 -3.82
N LYS A 197 -28.93 -10.78 -4.61
CA LYS A 197 -28.23 -11.11 -5.87
C LYS A 197 -27.00 -11.98 -5.61
N ILE A 198 -26.17 -11.61 -4.65
CA ILE A 198 -24.95 -12.35 -4.28
C ILE A 198 -25.31 -13.74 -3.76
N SER A 199 -26.25 -13.84 -2.82
CA SER A 199 -26.67 -15.12 -2.22
C SER A 199 -27.12 -16.15 -3.27
N ARG A 200 -27.88 -15.70 -4.28
CA ARG A 200 -28.31 -16.55 -5.39
C ARG A 200 -27.16 -17.01 -6.28
N ARG A 201 -26.19 -16.13 -6.55
CA ARG A 201 -25.03 -16.43 -7.39
C ARG A 201 -24.03 -17.35 -6.70
N VAL A 202 -23.70 -17.09 -5.43
CA VAL A 202 -22.75 -17.91 -4.65
C VAL A 202 -23.20 -19.38 -4.52
N THR A 203 -24.50 -19.64 -4.57
CA THR A 203 -25.02 -21.02 -4.54
C THR A 203 -24.75 -21.78 -5.85
N ARG A 204 -24.53 -21.07 -6.96
CA ARG A 204 -24.40 -21.64 -8.31
C ARG A 204 -23.03 -21.44 -8.96
N GLU A 205 -22.29 -20.42 -8.51
CA GLU A 205 -21.03 -19.95 -9.09
C GLU A 205 -19.92 -19.99 -8.03
N ASP A 206 -18.67 -20.08 -8.48
CA ASP A 206 -17.50 -19.90 -7.59
C ASP A 206 -17.52 -18.49 -6.99
N ILE A 207 -17.18 -18.36 -5.70
CA ILE A 207 -17.10 -17.08 -4.96
C ILE A 207 -16.23 -16.07 -5.72
N PHE A 208 -15.12 -16.48 -6.35
CA PHE A 208 -14.23 -15.60 -7.10
C PHE A 208 -14.76 -15.21 -8.49
N SER A 209 -15.86 -15.80 -8.93
CA SER A 209 -16.65 -15.37 -10.09
C SER A 209 -17.76 -14.39 -9.70
N VAL A 210 -18.14 -14.36 -8.41
CA VAL A 210 -19.17 -13.46 -7.88
C VAL A 210 -18.55 -12.17 -7.34
N VAL A 211 -17.39 -12.26 -6.68
CA VAL A 211 -16.67 -11.10 -6.13
C VAL A 211 -15.63 -10.61 -7.16
N THR A 212 -15.76 -9.36 -7.58
CA THR A 212 -14.88 -8.72 -8.55
C THR A 212 -13.60 -8.22 -7.89
N SER A 213 -13.74 -7.40 -6.84
CA SER A 213 -12.65 -6.85 -6.04
C SER A 213 -13.00 -6.80 -4.54
N PHE A 214 -11.97 -6.78 -3.69
CA PHE A 214 -12.13 -6.46 -2.27
C PHE A 214 -10.85 -5.90 -1.69
N PHE A 215 -10.99 -5.15 -0.60
CA PHE A 215 -9.89 -4.58 0.16
C PHE A 215 -10.23 -4.71 1.64
N MET A 216 -9.58 -5.62 2.36
CA MET A 216 -9.96 -5.96 3.73
C MET A 216 -8.75 -5.99 4.67
N PRO A 217 -8.86 -5.47 5.91
CA PRO A 217 -7.79 -5.59 6.90
C PRO A 217 -7.42 -7.06 7.14
N TYR A 218 -6.13 -7.33 7.30
CA TYR A 218 -5.62 -8.68 7.48
C TYR A 218 -4.73 -8.82 8.72
N GLY A 219 -5.22 -9.58 9.69
CA GLY A 219 -4.50 -9.86 10.93
C GLY A 219 -4.66 -8.76 11.99
N ILE A 220 -3.68 -8.65 12.87
CA ILE A 220 -3.67 -7.71 14.02
C ILE A 220 -3.01 -6.37 13.64
N GLU A 221 -2.18 -6.37 12.60
CA GLU A 221 -1.45 -5.17 12.16
C GLU A 221 -2.33 -4.31 11.25
N ASN A 222 -2.38 -3.01 11.55
CA ASN A 222 -3.28 -2.06 10.89
C ASN A 222 -2.89 -1.73 9.45
N ASP A 223 -1.63 -1.97 9.07
CA ASP A 223 -1.05 -1.65 7.75
C ASP A 223 -1.03 -2.85 6.80
N LYS A 224 -1.76 -3.92 7.14
CA LYS A 224 -1.87 -5.14 6.33
C LYS A 224 -3.27 -5.33 5.79
N TYR A 225 -3.34 -5.68 4.50
CA TYR A 225 -4.60 -5.88 3.81
C TYR A 225 -4.55 -7.13 2.94
N GLU A 226 -5.66 -7.84 2.85
CA GLU A 226 -5.89 -8.80 1.78
C GLU A 226 -6.64 -8.04 0.67
N ILE A 227 -6.11 -8.13 -0.54
CA ILE A 227 -6.68 -7.45 -1.71
C ILE A 227 -7.04 -8.44 -2.80
N LEU A 228 -8.08 -8.10 -3.54
CA LEU A 228 -8.40 -8.65 -4.84
C LEU A 228 -8.68 -7.48 -5.78
N GLY A 229 -7.94 -7.39 -6.88
CA GLY A 229 -8.12 -6.31 -7.85
C GLY A 229 -7.66 -6.68 -9.24
N ASP A 230 -8.03 -5.84 -10.22
CA ASP A 230 -7.66 -6.00 -11.62
C ASP A 230 -6.24 -5.48 -11.85
N ILE A 231 -5.45 -6.23 -12.63
CA ILE A 231 -4.10 -5.84 -13.03
C ILE A 231 -4.20 -4.90 -14.22
N LEU A 232 -3.75 -3.66 -14.03
CA LEU A 232 -3.70 -2.62 -15.05
C LEU A 232 -2.38 -2.63 -15.82
N ASP A 233 -1.27 -2.93 -15.15
CA ASP A 233 0.07 -3.00 -15.76
C ASP A 233 0.96 -4.00 -15.01
N VAL A 234 1.96 -4.54 -15.72
CA VAL A 234 2.94 -5.50 -15.19
C VAL A 234 4.33 -5.14 -15.68
N LYS A 235 5.26 -4.93 -14.73
CA LYS A 235 6.68 -4.70 -15.00
C LYS A 235 7.53 -5.71 -14.23
N TYR A 236 8.51 -6.29 -14.91
CA TYR A 236 9.54 -7.10 -14.27
C TYR A 236 10.81 -6.30 -14.08
N VAL A 237 11.41 -6.41 -12.90
CA VAL A 237 12.73 -5.86 -12.59
C VAL A 237 13.57 -6.92 -11.91
N VAL A 238 14.89 -6.72 -11.87
CA VAL A 238 15.83 -7.65 -11.25
C VAL A 238 16.52 -6.92 -10.12
N ASN A 239 16.54 -7.52 -8.92
CA ASN A 239 17.37 -7.04 -7.83
C ASN A 239 18.84 -7.25 -8.23
N HIS A 240 19.62 -6.17 -8.40
CA HIS A 240 21.00 -6.28 -8.89
C HIS A 240 21.99 -6.91 -7.91
N LEU A 241 21.63 -7.03 -6.63
CA LEU A 241 22.48 -7.68 -5.61
C LEU A 241 22.28 -9.19 -5.57
N THR A 242 21.03 -9.65 -5.66
CA THR A 242 20.68 -11.08 -5.51
C THR A 242 20.32 -11.77 -6.82
N MET A 243 20.14 -10.98 -7.89
CA MET A 243 19.65 -11.40 -9.20
C MET A 243 18.25 -12.05 -9.16
N GLU A 244 17.48 -11.78 -8.12
CA GLU A 244 16.10 -12.24 -8.00
C GLU A 244 15.16 -11.37 -8.87
N GLU A 245 14.31 -12.01 -9.66
CA GLU A 245 13.29 -11.33 -10.47
C GLU A 245 12.10 -10.92 -9.60
N LEU A 246 11.74 -9.64 -9.68
CA LEU A 246 10.61 -9.03 -9.01
C LEU A 246 9.53 -8.69 -10.02
N CYS A 247 8.28 -8.93 -9.63
CA CYS A 247 7.10 -8.57 -10.39
C CYS A 247 6.44 -7.37 -9.72
N MET A 248 6.40 -6.25 -10.43
CA MET A 248 5.67 -5.04 -10.05
C MET A 248 4.37 -4.98 -10.84
N MET A 249 3.26 -4.74 -10.17
CA MET A 249 1.93 -4.68 -10.77
C MET A 249 1.22 -3.41 -10.34
N ILE A 250 0.56 -2.75 -11.29
CA ILE A 250 -0.42 -1.70 -10.96
C ILE A 250 -1.78 -2.38 -10.84
N ILE A 251 -2.42 -2.25 -9.69
CA ILE A 251 -3.67 -2.94 -9.36
C ILE A 251 -4.76 -1.89 -9.07
N GLU A 252 -5.93 -2.08 -9.67
CA GLU A 252 -7.16 -1.37 -9.33
C GLU A 252 -8.00 -2.26 -8.41
N SER A 253 -8.25 -1.80 -7.19
CA SER A 253 -9.14 -2.48 -6.24
C SER A 253 -10.13 -1.46 -5.69
N ASN A 254 -11.43 -1.68 -5.92
CA ASN A 254 -12.50 -0.78 -5.49
C ASN A 254 -12.23 0.69 -5.91
N ASP A 255 -11.87 0.92 -7.18
CA ASP A 255 -11.57 2.23 -7.75
C ASP A 255 -10.38 2.98 -7.09
N VAL A 256 -9.53 2.27 -6.33
CA VAL A 256 -8.24 2.76 -5.83
C VAL A 256 -7.12 2.06 -6.57
N ILE A 257 -6.18 2.85 -7.10
CA ILE A 257 -4.99 2.36 -7.78
C ILE A 257 -3.86 2.23 -6.76
N LEU A 258 -3.25 1.06 -6.66
CA LEU A 258 -2.04 0.85 -5.88
C LEU A 258 -1.02 0.03 -6.65
N GLU A 259 0.24 0.22 -6.33
CA GLU A 259 1.32 -0.53 -6.96
C GLU A 259 1.82 -1.61 -6.00
N VAL A 260 1.95 -2.85 -6.47
CA VAL A 260 2.35 -4.00 -5.64
C VAL A 260 3.61 -4.64 -6.20
N CYS A 261 4.62 -4.82 -5.35
CA CYS A 261 5.84 -5.56 -5.64
C CYS A 261 5.84 -6.91 -4.91
N ILE A 262 6.14 -7.97 -5.65
CA ILE A 262 6.26 -9.35 -5.15
C ILE A 262 7.43 -10.05 -5.85
N ASN A 263 8.10 -10.96 -5.15
CA ASN A 263 9.09 -11.83 -5.77
C ASN A 263 8.41 -12.75 -6.78
N LYS A 264 8.98 -12.94 -7.96
CA LYS A 264 8.39 -13.83 -8.98
C LYS A 264 8.18 -15.26 -8.47
N ASN A 265 9.06 -15.74 -7.58
CA ASN A 265 8.95 -17.08 -7.02
C ASN A 265 7.79 -17.24 -6.02
N ASP A 266 7.33 -16.13 -5.43
CA ASP A 266 6.23 -16.10 -4.45
C ASP A 266 4.87 -15.83 -5.12
N LEU A 267 4.86 -15.60 -6.44
CA LEU A 267 3.66 -15.36 -7.23
C LEU A 267 3.19 -16.64 -7.92
N PHE A 268 1.99 -17.10 -7.56
CA PHE A 268 1.38 -18.25 -8.20
C PHE A 268 0.52 -17.83 -9.40
N GLY A 269 0.84 -18.37 -10.57
CA GLY A 269 0.18 -18.02 -11.83
C GLY A 269 0.92 -16.90 -12.57
N GLU A 270 0.45 -16.60 -13.77
CA GLU A 270 1.13 -15.65 -14.66
C GLU A 270 0.39 -14.30 -14.64
N PRO A 271 1.05 -13.21 -14.19
CA PRO A 271 0.43 -11.88 -14.15
C PRO A 271 0.32 -11.32 -15.57
N LEU A 272 -0.88 -10.89 -15.94
CA LEU A 272 -1.15 -10.23 -17.21
C LEU A 272 -2.21 -9.16 -17.01
N VAL A 273 -2.16 -8.10 -17.82
CA VAL A 273 -3.17 -7.05 -17.83
C VAL A 273 -4.56 -7.66 -18.07
N GLY A 274 -5.53 -7.23 -17.27
CA GLY A 274 -6.90 -7.76 -17.27
C GLY A 274 -7.10 -9.04 -16.45
N ARG A 275 -6.04 -9.71 -16.00
CA ARG A 275 -6.17 -10.73 -14.93
C ARG A 275 -6.30 -10.04 -13.57
N ARG A 276 -6.59 -10.82 -12.54
CA ARG A 276 -6.76 -10.31 -11.18
C ARG A 276 -5.65 -10.78 -10.26
N PHE A 277 -5.17 -9.90 -9.41
CA PHE A 277 -4.25 -10.24 -8.33
C PHE A 277 -5.02 -10.44 -7.03
N LYS A 278 -4.78 -11.57 -6.37
CA LYS A 278 -5.20 -11.83 -5.00
C LYS A 278 -3.98 -12.03 -4.11
N GLY A 279 -3.84 -11.26 -3.04
CA GLY A 279 -2.72 -11.45 -2.13
C GLY A 279 -2.82 -10.65 -0.84
N ILE A 280 -1.96 -10.99 0.11
CA ILE A 280 -1.79 -10.21 1.34
C ILE A 280 -0.67 -9.22 1.10
N ILE A 281 -0.95 -7.96 1.35
CA ILE A 281 -0.04 -6.85 1.14
C ILE A 281 0.29 -6.17 2.48
N TRP A 282 1.50 -5.64 2.56
CA TRP A 282 1.86 -4.63 3.53
C TRP A 282 1.89 -3.28 2.84
N LEU A 283 1.04 -2.38 3.31
CA LEU A 283 0.77 -1.11 2.65
C LEU A 283 1.69 -0.01 3.17
N GLN A 284 2.32 0.67 2.23
CA GLN A 284 3.21 1.79 2.43
C GLN A 284 2.77 2.93 1.51
N GLY A 285 3.21 4.15 1.80
CA GLY A 285 2.89 5.25 0.91
C GLY A 285 3.67 6.53 1.18
N THR A 286 3.64 7.39 0.18
CA THR A 286 4.13 8.76 0.27
C THR A 286 2.96 9.72 0.22
N VAL A 287 3.10 10.84 0.93
CA VAL A 287 2.13 11.93 0.97
C VAL A 287 2.82 13.20 0.50
N GLU A 288 2.21 13.93 -0.42
CA GLU A 288 2.76 15.21 -0.89
C GLU A 288 2.50 16.31 0.15
N PHE A 289 3.52 16.74 0.91
CA PHE A 289 3.37 17.67 2.04
C PHE A 289 3.50 19.15 1.69
#